data_AF-A0A919KR39-F1
#
_entry.id   AF-A0A919KR39-F1
#
_cell.length_a   1.000
_cell.length_b   1.000
_cell.length_c   1.000
_cell.angle_alpha   90.00
_cell.angle_beta   90.00
_cell.angle_gamma   90.00
#
_symmetry.space_group_name_H-M   'P 1'
#
loop_
_entity.id
_entity.type
_entity.pdbx_description
1 polymer ?
#
loop_
_entity_poly.entity_id
_entity_poly.type
_entity_poly.pdbx_seq_one_letter_code
_entity_poly.pdbx_strand_id
1 'polypeptide(L)'
;MKTAQELYTDGLRDHFAPAMRALGLTGWRHTFSLPDEGHWALIGVVRRPLGDRVRFTLELSLTGKQDWADSGLPGLRPDPRVRYGVETWRARIGELLPVQDEMWWEVLPGPRWQVAVEDAVAAVRHYALPELLRLVDRHRTGETYLSRAGLADVNAVLLSASVARIQRAELTDKTLVLTGAWSRSDPVAREVLQGVAEGFLSAGDERFRAVRCADTLGRELWVFPGR
;
A
#
# COMPACT_ATOMS: atom_id res chain seq x y z
N MET A 1 9.02 26.41 28.13
CA MET A 1 8.13 25.25 27.88
C MET A 1 8.29 24.87 26.41
N LYS A 2 8.48 23.60 26.07
CA LYS A 2 8.64 23.20 24.66
C LYS A 2 7.32 23.37 23.91
N THR A 3 7.41 23.82 22.67
CA THR A 3 6.29 23.90 21.71
C THR A 3 5.88 22.50 21.24
N ALA A 4 4.66 22.35 20.71
CA ALA A 4 4.22 21.08 20.14
C ALA A 4 5.12 20.60 18.99
N GLN A 5 5.72 21.53 18.23
CA GLN A 5 6.62 21.27 17.12
C GLN A 5 7.95 20.70 17.60
N GLU A 6 8.50 21.25 18.69
CA GLU A 6 9.70 20.71 19.35
C GLU A 6 9.42 19.34 19.94
N LEU A 7 8.31 19.18 20.66
CA LEU A 7 7.89 17.90 21.25
C LEU A 7 7.66 16.82 20.18
N TYR A 8 7.00 17.15 19.07
CA TYR A 8 6.82 16.23 17.94
C TYR A 8 8.17 15.81 17.33
N THR A 9 9.08 16.77 17.17
CA THR A 9 10.40 16.52 16.56
C THR A 9 11.26 15.63 17.47
N ASP A 10 11.29 15.93 18.76
CA ASP A 10 11.98 15.12 19.76
C ASP A 10 11.35 13.73 19.87
N GLY A 11 10.01 13.65 19.88
CA GLY A 11 9.25 12.41 19.85
C GLY A 11 9.63 11.49 18.71
N LEU A 12 9.68 12.03 17.50
CA LEU A 12 10.08 11.22 16.35
C LEU A 12 11.55 10.80 16.40
N ARG A 13 12.45 11.69 16.83
CA ARG A 13 13.89 11.41 16.86
C ARG A 13 14.26 10.42 17.96
N ASP A 14 13.72 10.62 19.16
CA ASP A 14 14.18 9.99 20.39
C ASP A 14 13.34 8.76 20.77
N HIS A 15 12.11 8.65 20.25
CA HIS A 15 11.20 7.54 20.56
C HIS A 15 10.77 6.76 19.32
N PHE A 16 10.15 7.42 18.34
CA PHE A 16 9.58 6.73 17.18
C PHE A 16 10.65 6.05 16.32
N ALA A 17 11.67 6.80 15.88
CA ALA A 17 12.70 6.27 14.99
C ALA A 17 13.51 5.13 15.63
N PRO A 18 13.94 5.21 16.91
CA PRO A 18 14.56 4.08 17.60
C PRO A 18 13.64 2.86 17.69
N ALA A 19 12.34 3.04 17.97
CA ALA A 19 11.39 1.95 17.99
C ALA A 19 11.22 1.27 16.62
N MET A 20 11.19 2.06 15.53
CA MET A 20 11.14 1.50 14.17
C MET A 20 12.40 0.65 13.86
N ARG A 21 13.58 1.13 14.29
CA ARG A 21 14.83 0.35 14.13
C ARG A 21 14.84 -0.93 14.96
N ALA A 22 14.32 -0.89 16.18
CA ALA A 22 14.16 -2.08 17.01
C ALA A 22 13.20 -3.11 16.39
N LEU A 23 12.26 -2.66 15.56
CA LEU A 23 11.36 -3.50 14.77
C LEU A 23 11.97 -3.99 13.44
N GLY A 24 13.25 -3.71 13.17
CA GLY A 24 13.94 -4.12 11.95
C GLY A 24 13.75 -3.20 10.75
N LEU A 25 13.06 -2.06 10.90
CA LEU A 25 12.97 -1.07 9.83
C LEU A 25 14.24 -0.21 9.78
N THR A 26 14.59 0.21 8.58
CA THR A 26 15.68 1.17 8.33
C THR A 26 15.11 2.52 7.91
N GLY A 27 15.92 3.58 7.95
CA GLY A 27 15.50 4.91 7.51
C GLY A 27 15.66 5.99 8.57
N TRP A 28 15.17 7.17 8.24
CA TRP A 28 15.47 8.40 8.98
C TRP A 28 14.33 9.42 8.88
N ARG A 29 14.15 10.21 9.95
CA ARG A 29 13.13 11.27 10.11
C ARG A 29 11.69 10.79 9.92
N HIS A 30 11.20 10.81 8.69
CA HIS A 30 9.79 10.70 8.35
C HIS A 30 9.51 9.55 7.38
N THR A 31 10.53 8.74 7.05
CA THR A 31 10.37 7.62 6.15
C THR A 31 11.19 6.44 6.65
N PHE A 32 10.51 5.31 6.82
CA PHE A 32 11.07 4.05 7.27
C PHE A 32 10.80 2.98 6.20
N SER A 33 11.72 2.04 6.05
CA SER A 33 11.65 0.95 5.08
C SER A 33 11.82 -0.37 5.81
N LEU A 34 10.93 -1.30 5.56
CA LEU A 34 11.20 -2.72 5.80
C LEU A 34 12.18 -3.17 4.69
N PRO A 35 13.38 -3.67 5.02
CA PRO A 35 14.32 -4.14 4.00
C PRO A 35 13.76 -5.34 3.25
N ASP A 36 13.73 -5.24 1.92
CA ASP A 36 13.43 -6.36 1.01
C ASP A 36 14.24 -6.17 -0.28
N GLU A 37 14.59 -7.25 -0.95
CA GLU A 37 15.38 -7.20 -2.18
C GLU A 37 14.55 -6.72 -3.37
N GLY A 38 13.30 -7.18 -3.48
CA GLY A 38 12.41 -6.92 -4.62
C GLY A 38 11.51 -5.70 -4.48
N HIS A 39 11.28 -5.22 -3.25
CA HIS A 39 10.29 -4.18 -2.98
C HIS A 39 10.81 -3.01 -2.15
N TRP A 40 10.20 -1.86 -2.39
CA TRP A 40 10.15 -0.73 -1.48
C TRP A 40 8.91 -0.87 -0.59
N ALA A 41 9.08 -1.48 0.58
CA ALA A 41 8.05 -1.56 1.63
C ALA A 41 8.26 -0.42 2.63
N LEU A 42 7.44 0.63 2.51
CA LEU A 42 7.71 1.93 3.13
C LEU A 42 6.59 2.38 4.07
N ILE A 43 6.99 3.07 5.14
CA ILE A 43 6.13 3.80 6.07
C ILE A 43 6.55 5.27 6.08
N GLY A 44 5.64 6.17 5.74
CA GLY A 44 5.82 7.61 5.73
C GLY A 44 5.04 8.30 6.83
N VAL A 45 5.68 9.20 7.58
CA VAL A 45 5.01 10.07 8.55
C VAL A 45 4.52 11.33 7.84
N VAL A 46 3.21 11.54 7.86
CA VAL A 46 2.56 12.75 7.33
C VAL A 46 2.18 13.65 8.50
N ARG A 47 2.71 14.87 8.52
CA ARG A 47 2.43 15.86 9.58
C ARG A 47 1.58 17.02 9.08
N ARG A 48 0.74 17.55 9.97
CA ARG A 48 -0.07 18.75 9.80
C ARG A 48 0.05 19.63 11.05
N PRO A 49 0.89 20.69 11.02
CA PRO A 49 0.95 21.66 12.11
C PRO A 49 -0.35 22.48 12.14
N LEU A 50 -0.87 22.74 13.34
CA LEU A 50 -2.14 23.44 13.58
C LEU A 50 -1.97 24.40 14.76
N GLY A 51 -1.38 25.57 14.54
CA GLY A 51 -1.16 26.57 15.59
C GLY A 51 -0.38 26.01 16.78
N ASP A 52 -1.10 25.70 17.86
CA ASP A 52 -0.57 25.19 19.13
C ASP A 52 -0.29 23.68 19.16
N ARG A 53 -0.70 22.92 18.14
CA ARG A 53 -0.58 21.46 18.10
C ARG A 53 -0.01 20.95 16.78
N VAL A 54 0.41 19.69 16.77
CA VAL A 54 0.80 18.97 15.55
C VAL A 54 -0.01 17.69 15.45
N ARG A 55 -0.77 17.54 14.37
CA ARG A 55 -1.39 16.25 14.01
C ARG A 55 -0.48 15.48 13.08
N PHE A 56 -0.42 14.16 13.22
CA PHE A 56 0.29 13.32 12.27
C PHE A 56 -0.42 11.98 12.07
N THR A 57 -0.13 11.35 10.94
CA THR A 57 -0.59 10.01 10.57
C THR A 57 0.52 9.26 9.82
N LEU A 58 0.28 7.99 9.50
CA LEU A 58 1.21 7.17 8.74
C LEU A 58 0.57 6.74 7.42
N GLU A 59 1.31 6.91 6.33
CA GLU A 59 1.00 6.31 5.04
C GLU A 59 1.96 5.16 4.77
N LEU A 60 1.44 4.08 4.22
CA LEU A 60 2.18 2.87 3.92
C LEU A 60 2.09 2.59 2.43
N SER A 61 3.16 2.08 1.85
CA SER A 61 3.19 1.67 0.45
C SER A 61 4.08 0.47 0.23
N LEU A 62 3.70 -0.35 -0.75
CA LEU A 62 4.56 -1.37 -1.34
C LEU A 62 4.69 -1.05 -2.84
N THR A 63 5.93 -1.00 -3.32
CA THR A 63 6.23 -0.79 -4.74
C THR A 63 7.36 -1.72 -5.15
N GLY A 64 7.23 -2.43 -6.27
CA GLY A 64 8.34 -3.21 -6.82
C GLY A 64 9.50 -2.29 -7.18
N LYS A 65 10.75 -2.68 -6.84
CA LYS A 65 11.92 -1.84 -7.17
C LYS A 65 12.11 -1.69 -8.67
N GLN A 66 11.85 -2.76 -9.43
CA GLN A 66 11.88 -2.71 -10.89
C GLN A 66 10.75 -1.84 -11.46
N ASP A 67 9.53 -1.94 -10.89
CA ASP A 67 8.42 -1.08 -11.31
C ASP A 67 8.70 0.40 -11.09
N TRP A 68 9.38 0.73 -9.99
CA TRP A 68 9.87 2.09 -9.76
C TRP A 68 10.91 2.50 -10.80
N ALA A 69 11.94 1.68 -11.03
CA ALA A 69 13.01 1.97 -11.98
C ALA A 69 12.49 2.22 -13.41
N ASP A 70 11.52 1.42 -13.85
CA ASP A 70 10.96 1.50 -15.20
C ASP A 70 9.89 2.58 -15.35
N SER A 71 9.42 3.19 -14.25
CA SER A 71 8.35 4.18 -14.30
C SER A 71 8.79 5.51 -14.92
N GLY A 72 10.10 5.78 -14.97
CA GLY A 72 10.64 7.08 -15.34
C GLY A 72 10.37 8.20 -14.32
N LEU A 73 9.80 7.87 -13.16
CA LEU A 73 9.53 8.83 -12.08
C LEU A 73 10.83 9.30 -11.41
N PRO A 74 10.88 10.55 -10.92
CA PRO A 74 12.08 11.11 -10.34
C PRO A 74 12.42 10.47 -8.99
N GLY A 75 13.72 10.20 -8.78
CA GLY A 75 14.29 9.79 -7.49
C GLY A 75 14.69 8.31 -7.43
N LEU A 76 15.57 7.98 -6.47
CA LEU A 76 16.13 6.63 -6.30
C LEU A 76 15.14 5.63 -5.67
N ARG A 77 14.07 6.13 -5.03
CA ARG A 77 13.02 5.33 -4.39
C ARG A 77 11.74 6.15 -4.26
N PRO A 78 10.55 5.52 -4.15
CA PRO A 78 9.30 6.23 -3.94
C PRO A 78 9.25 6.93 -2.58
N ASP A 79 8.50 8.03 -2.53
CA ASP A 79 8.04 8.62 -1.27
C ASP A 79 6.66 8.04 -0.90
N PRO A 80 6.52 7.30 0.22
CA PRO A 80 5.23 6.70 0.62
C PRO A 80 4.14 7.73 0.90
N ARG A 81 4.47 9.03 0.97
CA ARG A 81 3.53 10.14 1.21
C ARG A 81 2.96 10.74 -0.09
N VAL A 82 3.48 10.34 -1.25
CA VAL A 82 3.04 10.79 -2.58
C VAL A 82 2.47 9.61 -3.34
N ARG A 83 1.31 9.78 -3.98
CA ARG A 83 0.69 8.74 -4.82
C ARG A 83 1.23 8.86 -6.24
N TYR A 84 1.91 7.81 -6.69
CA TYR A 84 2.52 7.76 -8.03
C TYR A 84 1.72 6.91 -9.03
N GLY A 85 0.84 6.03 -8.56
CA GLY A 85 0.08 5.08 -9.40
C GLY A 85 0.86 3.82 -9.77
N VAL A 86 2.13 3.74 -9.38
CA VAL A 86 3.00 2.59 -9.63
C VAL A 86 3.08 1.61 -8.46
N GLU A 87 2.60 2.02 -7.29
CA GLU A 87 2.54 1.19 -6.08
C GLU A 87 1.66 -0.04 -6.31
N THR A 88 2.08 -1.22 -5.82
CA THR A 88 1.27 -2.45 -5.86
C THR A 88 0.30 -2.54 -4.69
N TRP A 89 0.57 -1.79 -3.63
CA TRP A 89 -0.30 -1.63 -2.47
C TRP A 89 -0.06 -0.28 -1.79
N ARG A 90 -1.12 0.32 -1.26
CA ARG A 90 -1.05 1.53 -0.44
C ARG A 90 -2.19 1.55 0.58
N ALA A 91 -1.90 2.02 1.78
CA ALA A 91 -2.90 2.29 2.80
C ALA A 91 -2.48 3.46 3.70
N ARG A 92 -3.44 4.19 4.25
CA ARG A 92 -3.23 4.91 5.51
C ARG A 92 -3.34 3.94 6.67
N ILE A 93 -2.60 4.18 7.75
CA ILE A 93 -2.60 3.29 8.92
C ILE A 93 -3.99 3.07 9.50
N GLY A 94 -4.86 4.09 9.45
CA GLY A 94 -6.25 4.00 9.89
C GLY A 94 -7.05 2.88 9.22
N GLU A 95 -6.78 2.60 7.94
CA GLU A 95 -7.42 1.54 7.16
C GLU A 95 -7.03 0.12 7.61
N LEU A 96 -5.94 0.01 8.39
CA LEU A 96 -5.44 -1.25 8.95
C LEU A 96 -5.87 -1.46 10.39
N LEU A 97 -6.38 -0.42 11.06
CA LEU A 97 -6.88 -0.54 12.42
C LEU A 97 -8.24 -1.25 12.45
N PRO A 98 -8.64 -1.90 13.56
CA PRO A 98 -9.90 -2.65 13.64
C PRO A 98 -11.15 -1.83 13.31
N VAL A 99 -11.12 -0.53 13.64
CA VAL A 99 -12.23 0.41 13.37
C VAL A 99 -12.26 0.86 11.90
N GLN A 100 -11.17 0.65 11.15
CA GLN A 100 -11.00 0.99 9.73
C GLN A 100 -11.38 2.44 9.39
N ASP A 101 -10.96 3.40 10.23
CA ASP A 101 -11.28 4.82 10.09
C ASP A 101 -10.02 5.69 10.10
N GLU A 102 -10.15 6.95 9.73
CA GLU A 102 -9.04 7.90 9.64
C GLU A 102 -8.37 8.13 11.01
N MET A 103 -7.18 7.57 11.19
CA MET A 103 -6.39 7.76 12.41
C MET A 103 -5.40 8.91 12.29
N TRP A 104 -5.52 9.88 13.18
CA TRP A 104 -4.54 10.95 13.38
C TRP A 104 -4.18 11.05 14.85
N TRP A 105 -2.88 10.98 15.15
CA TRP A 105 -2.36 11.31 16.46
C TRP A 105 -2.15 12.80 16.59
N GLU A 106 -2.19 13.29 17.82
CA GLU A 106 -2.06 14.72 18.13
C GLU A 106 -1.02 14.95 19.22
N VAL A 107 -0.07 15.83 18.94
CA VAL A 107 0.94 16.29 19.89
C VAL A 107 0.55 17.69 20.34
N LEU A 108 0.24 17.81 21.64
CA LEU A 108 -0.06 19.06 22.32
C LEU A 108 1.10 19.45 23.24
N PRO A 109 1.29 20.76 23.53
CA PRO A 109 2.20 21.19 24.58
C PRO A 109 1.71 20.67 25.94
N GLY A 110 2.61 20.07 26.72
CA GLY A 110 2.28 19.55 28.05
C GLY A 110 2.79 18.13 28.28
N PRO A 111 2.50 17.54 29.45
CA PRO A 111 3.18 16.32 29.93
C PRO A 111 2.80 15.04 29.18
N ARG A 112 1.70 15.01 28.42
CA ARG A 112 1.17 13.81 27.76
C ARG A 112 1.51 13.70 26.27
N TRP A 113 2.39 14.56 25.77
CA TRP A 113 2.76 14.61 24.35
C TRP A 113 3.29 13.26 23.82
N GLN A 114 3.92 12.45 24.67
CA GLN A 114 4.55 11.18 24.32
C GLN A 114 3.55 10.06 24.01
N VAL A 115 2.34 10.10 24.59
CA VAL A 115 1.29 9.08 24.39
C VAL A 115 0.96 8.91 22.90
N ALA A 116 0.85 10.03 22.18
CA ALA A 116 0.62 10.04 20.75
C ALA A 116 1.71 9.29 19.95
N VAL A 117 2.97 9.39 20.39
CA VAL A 117 4.10 8.73 19.72
C VAL A 117 4.14 7.25 20.07
N GLU A 118 3.89 6.88 21.32
CA GLU A 118 3.84 5.50 21.78
C GLU A 118 2.69 4.72 21.12
N ASP A 119 1.52 5.32 21.02
CA ASP A 119 0.38 4.73 20.30
C ASP A 119 0.68 4.54 18.82
N ALA A 120 1.39 5.48 18.18
CA ALA A 120 1.80 5.32 16.79
C ALA A 120 2.81 4.17 16.62
N VAL A 121 3.74 3.99 17.57
CA VAL A 121 4.66 2.84 17.59
C VAL A 121 3.88 1.53 17.75
N ALA A 122 2.90 1.49 18.66
CA ALA A 122 2.04 0.33 18.86
C ALA A 122 1.25 0.00 17.58
N ALA A 123 0.69 1.01 16.91
CA ALA A 123 -0.01 0.84 15.64
C ALA A 123 0.90 0.24 14.56
N VAL A 124 2.16 0.68 14.49
CA VAL A 124 3.12 0.07 13.55
C VAL A 124 3.39 -1.39 13.90
N ARG A 125 3.71 -1.66 15.18
CA ARG A 125 4.04 -3.00 15.66
C ARG A 125 2.92 -4.01 15.41
N HIS A 126 1.68 -3.61 15.66
CA HIS A 126 0.54 -4.53 15.67
C HIS A 126 -0.21 -4.60 14.33
N TYR A 127 -0.10 -3.59 13.48
CA TYR A 127 -0.89 -3.53 12.23
C TYR A 127 -0.02 -3.27 11.00
N ALA A 128 0.79 -2.21 10.99
CA ALA A 128 1.58 -1.84 9.80
C ALA A 128 2.60 -2.91 9.42
N LEU A 129 3.45 -3.30 10.37
CA LEU A 129 4.57 -4.20 10.12
C LEU A 129 4.10 -5.61 9.75
N PRO A 130 3.15 -6.24 10.48
CA PRO A 130 2.61 -7.53 10.07
C PRO A 130 2.03 -7.50 8.67
N GLU A 131 1.31 -6.43 8.30
CA GLU A 131 0.73 -6.32 6.96
C GLU A 131 1.80 -6.16 5.88
N LEU A 132 2.82 -5.31 6.10
CA LEU A 132 3.94 -5.19 5.15
C LEU A 132 4.70 -6.51 4.99
N LEU A 133 4.96 -7.23 6.07
CA LEU A 133 5.59 -8.56 6.03
C LEU A 133 4.75 -9.55 5.23
N ARG A 134 3.44 -9.61 5.50
CA ARG A 134 2.49 -10.47 4.78
C ARG A 134 2.46 -10.16 3.29
N LEU A 135 2.47 -8.88 2.92
CA LEU A 135 2.47 -8.45 1.52
C LEU A 135 3.79 -8.79 0.81
N VAL A 136 4.93 -8.52 1.44
CA VAL A 136 6.25 -8.89 0.90
C VAL A 136 6.36 -10.40 0.70
N ASP A 137 5.92 -11.18 1.69
CA ASP A 137 5.94 -12.64 1.60
C ASP A 137 5.03 -13.15 0.48
N ARG A 138 3.80 -12.64 0.40
CA ARG A 138 2.86 -12.97 -0.70
C ARG A 138 3.46 -12.67 -2.07
N HIS A 139 4.17 -11.57 -2.22
CA HIS A 139 4.85 -11.22 -3.46
C HIS A 139 6.05 -12.11 -3.78
N ARG A 140 6.67 -12.73 -2.77
CA ARG A 140 7.77 -13.67 -2.95
C ARG A 140 7.26 -15.07 -3.32
N THR A 141 6.10 -15.47 -2.77
CA THR A 141 5.56 -16.82 -2.93
C THR A 141 4.48 -16.94 -4.02
N GLY A 142 3.88 -15.83 -4.45
CA GLY A 142 2.80 -15.83 -5.43
C GLY A 142 3.26 -16.27 -6.82
N GLU A 143 2.56 -17.24 -7.41
CA GLU A 143 2.77 -17.60 -8.81
C GLU A 143 2.23 -16.47 -9.70
N THR A 144 3.15 -15.73 -10.31
CA THR A 144 2.81 -14.69 -11.28
C THR A 144 2.24 -15.33 -12.54
N TYR A 145 0.97 -15.08 -12.85
CA TYR A 145 0.31 -15.59 -14.04
C TYR A 145 0.83 -14.92 -15.31
N LEU A 146 0.81 -13.58 -15.29
CA LEU A 146 1.35 -12.75 -16.35
C LEU A 146 2.38 -11.80 -15.79
N SER A 147 3.52 -11.75 -16.47
CA SER A 147 4.52 -10.72 -16.23
C SER A 147 3.97 -9.35 -16.60
N ARG A 148 4.66 -8.29 -16.18
CA ARG A 148 4.32 -6.92 -16.56
C ARG A 148 4.24 -6.72 -18.07
N ALA A 149 5.15 -7.32 -18.83
CA ALA A 149 5.12 -7.26 -20.30
C ALA A 149 3.85 -7.91 -20.84
N GLY A 150 3.42 -9.04 -20.25
CA GLY A 150 2.16 -9.70 -20.60
C GLY A 150 0.91 -8.89 -20.23
N LEU A 151 1.00 -7.96 -19.28
CA LEU A 151 -0.10 -7.06 -18.90
C LEU A 151 -0.13 -5.75 -19.69
N ALA A 152 0.86 -5.45 -20.53
CA ALA A 152 1.01 -4.13 -21.15
C ALA A 152 -0.19 -3.75 -22.01
N ASP A 153 -0.63 -4.66 -22.88
CA ASP A 153 -1.75 -4.41 -23.80
C ASP A 153 -3.08 -4.28 -23.04
N VAL A 154 -3.32 -5.17 -22.06
CA VAL A 154 -4.53 -5.11 -21.21
C VAL A 154 -4.55 -3.80 -20.41
N ASN A 155 -3.41 -3.38 -19.86
CA ASN A 155 -3.31 -2.14 -19.12
C ASN A 155 -3.49 -0.91 -20.02
N ALA A 156 -3.05 -0.95 -21.27
CA ALA A 156 -3.32 0.14 -22.23
C ALA A 156 -4.84 0.30 -22.45
N VAL A 157 -5.58 -0.80 -22.58
CA VAL A 157 -7.05 -0.79 -22.68
C VAL A 157 -7.69 -0.20 -21.42
N LEU A 158 -7.28 -0.66 -20.23
CA LEU A 158 -7.80 -0.12 -18.96
C LEU A 158 -7.60 1.39 -18.83
N LEU A 159 -6.38 1.86 -19.12
CA LEU A 159 -6.06 3.28 -19.03
C LEU A 159 -6.83 4.12 -20.05
N SER A 160 -7.09 3.59 -21.26
CA SER A 160 -7.93 4.27 -22.26
C SER A 160 -9.37 4.47 -21.79
N ALA A 161 -9.88 3.57 -20.94
CA ALA A 161 -11.19 3.66 -20.30
C ALA A 161 -11.17 4.42 -18.96
N SER A 162 -10.06 5.08 -18.62
CA SER A 162 -9.85 5.74 -17.31
C SER A 162 -9.97 4.80 -16.10
N VAL A 163 -9.72 3.50 -16.30
CA VAL A 163 -9.68 2.50 -15.24
C VAL A 163 -8.24 2.28 -14.79
N ALA A 164 -8.02 2.19 -13.48
CA ALA A 164 -6.69 1.93 -12.94
C ALA A 164 -6.12 0.61 -13.50
N ARG A 165 -4.82 0.61 -13.81
CA ARG A 165 -4.10 -0.55 -14.34
C ARG A 165 -4.18 -1.77 -13.40
N ILE A 166 -4.14 -2.97 -13.97
CA ILE A 166 -3.80 -4.19 -13.24
C ILE A 166 -2.35 -4.05 -12.77
N GLN A 167 -2.18 -4.09 -11.46
CA GLN A 167 -0.87 -4.03 -10.81
C GLN A 167 -0.27 -5.41 -10.66
N ARG A 168 -1.12 -6.44 -10.48
CA ARG A 168 -0.69 -7.84 -10.29
C ARG A 168 -1.71 -8.81 -10.88
N ALA A 169 -1.21 -9.90 -11.45
CA ALA A 169 -1.99 -11.03 -11.94
C ALA A 169 -1.39 -12.32 -11.40
N GLU A 170 -2.05 -12.93 -10.42
CA GLU A 170 -1.54 -14.07 -9.65
C GLU A 170 -2.48 -15.28 -9.82
N LEU A 171 -1.93 -16.50 -9.87
CA LEU A 171 -2.73 -17.71 -9.76
C LEU A 171 -2.89 -18.09 -8.28
N THR A 172 -4.12 -18.35 -7.86
CA THR A 172 -4.42 -18.87 -6.51
C THR A 172 -5.59 -19.82 -6.61
N ASP A 173 -5.41 -21.09 -6.23
CA ASP A 173 -6.48 -22.10 -6.17
C ASP A 173 -7.36 -22.15 -7.44
N LYS A 174 -6.72 -22.26 -8.62
CA LYS A 174 -7.39 -22.23 -9.94
C LYS A 174 -8.22 -20.97 -10.20
N THR A 175 -7.86 -19.86 -9.57
CA THR A 175 -8.44 -18.55 -9.80
C THR A 175 -7.34 -17.58 -10.22
N LEU A 176 -7.55 -16.86 -11.31
CA LEU A 176 -6.70 -15.74 -11.70
C LEU A 176 -7.11 -14.52 -10.88
N VAL A 177 -6.24 -14.06 -10.00
CA VAL A 177 -6.47 -12.90 -9.15
C VAL A 177 -5.82 -11.67 -9.79
N LEU A 178 -6.65 -10.74 -10.25
CA LEU A 178 -6.22 -9.43 -10.72
C LEU A 178 -6.32 -8.44 -9.56
N THR A 179 -5.23 -7.71 -9.29
CA THR A 179 -5.18 -6.68 -8.24
C THR A 179 -4.98 -5.30 -8.86
N GLY A 180 -5.76 -4.31 -8.43
CA GLY A 180 -5.61 -2.92 -8.86
C GLY A 180 -6.23 -1.91 -7.89
N ALA A 181 -5.98 -0.63 -8.14
CA ALA A 181 -6.53 0.47 -7.33
C ALA A 181 -8.00 0.77 -7.68
N TRP A 182 -8.85 -0.23 -7.48
CA TRP A 182 -10.29 -0.20 -7.82
C TRP A 182 -11.16 -0.09 -6.57
N SER A 183 -12.42 0.32 -6.77
CA SER A 183 -13.45 0.37 -5.72
C SER A 183 -14.69 -0.41 -6.15
N ARG A 184 -15.35 -1.09 -5.21
CA ARG A 184 -16.61 -1.82 -5.47
C ARG A 184 -17.74 -0.90 -5.96
N SER A 185 -17.64 0.40 -5.66
CA SER A 185 -18.61 1.43 -6.05
C SER A 185 -18.39 2.00 -7.45
N ASP A 186 -17.35 1.57 -8.16
CA ASP A 186 -17.01 2.08 -9.51
C ASP A 186 -17.65 1.19 -10.59
N PRO A 187 -18.77 1.62 -11.22
CA PRO A 187 -19.46 0.81 -12.21
C PRO A 187 -18.67 0.69 -13.52
N VAL A 188 -17.88 1.71 -13.87
CA VAL A 188 -17.06 1.72 -15.09
C VAL A 188 -15.93 0.70 -14.94
N ALA A 189 -15.23 0.71 -13.79
CA ALA A 189 -14.21 -0.30 -13.50
C ALA A 189 -14.80 -1.71 -13.54
N ARG A 190 -15.99 -1.94 -12.96
CA ARG A 190 -16.64 -3.25 -13.00
C ARG A 190 -16.91 -3.74 -14.42
N GLU A 191 -17.49 -2.90 -15.27
CA GLU A 191 -17.85 -3.26 -16.65
C GLU A 191 -16.60 -3.57 -17.48
N VAL A 192 -15.59 -2.72 -17.42
CA VAL A 192 -14.34 -2.91 -18.17
C VAL A 192 -13.61 -4.16 -17.67
N LEU A 193 -13.54 -4.38 -16.35
CA LEU A 193 -12.88 -5.57 -15.79
C LEU A 193 -13.64 -6.85 -16.06
N GLN A 194 -14.97 -6.80 -16.23
CA GLN A 194 -15.74 -7.93 -16.70
C GLN A 194 -15.31 -8.33 -18.12
N GLY A 195 -15.18 -7.37 -19.04
CA GLY A 195 -14.68 -7.63 -20.39
C GLY A 195 -13.26 -8.21 -20.40
N VAL A 196 -12.37 -7.68 -19.55
CA VAL A 196 -11.02 -8.24 -19.36
C VAL A 196 -11.06 -9.68 -18.83
N ALA A 197 -11.91 -9.95 -17.84
CA ALA A 197 -12.08 -11.28 -17.27
C ALA A 197 -12.61 -12.28 -18.31
N GLU A 198 -13.59 -11.89 -19.12
CA GLU A 198 -14.09 -12.69 -20.24
C GLU A 198 -13.00 -12.96 -21.28
N GLY A 199 -12.13 -11.99 -21.55
CA GLY A 199 -10.94 -12.18 -22.39
C GLY A 199 -9.98 -13.23 -21.85
N PHE A 200 -9.69 -13.20 -20.55
CA PHE A 200 -8.84 -14.22 -19.90
C PHE A 200 -9.47 -15.61 -19.92
N LEU A 201 -10.76 -15.71 -19.61
CA LEU A 201 -11.48 -16.99 -19.54
C LEU A 201 -11.67 -17.61 -20.93
N SER A 202 -11.87 -16.78 -21.97
CA SER A 202 -12.02 -17.26 -23.35
C SER A 202 -10.70 -17.71 -23.99
N ALA A 203 -9.55 -17.32 -23.44
CA ALA A 203 -8.25 -17.81 -23.89
C ALA A 203 -8.03 -19.31 -23.64
N GLY A 204 -8.87 -19.95 -22.80
CA GLY A 204 -8.85 -21.40 -22.59
C GLY A 204 -7.67 -21.91 -21.76
N ASP A 205 -7.05 -21.05 -20.94
CA ASP A 205 -5.96 -21.46 -20.07
C ASP A 205 -6.49 -22.33 -18.91
N GLU A 206 -6.09 -23.60 -18.88
CA GLU A 206 -6.60 -24.59 -17.91
C GLU A 206 -6.13 -24.35 -16.46
N ARG A 207 -5.18 -23.43 -16.24
CA ARG A 207 -4.63 -23.13 -14.91
C ARG A 207 -5.64 -22.44 -14.00
N PHE A 208 -6.67 -21.79 -14.55
CA PHE A 208 -7.72 -21.15 -13.78
C PHE A 208 -9.10 -21.34 -14.40
N ARG A 209 -10.14 -21.22 -13.58
CA ARG A 209 -11.55 -21.36 -13.96
C ARG A 209 -12.41 -20.15 -13.58
N ALA A 210 -11.81 -19.17 -12.94
CA ALA A 210 -12.45 -17.92 -12.56
C ALA A 210 -11.42 -16.81 -12.54
N VAL A 211 -11.89 -15.58 -12.76
CA VAL A 211 -11.11 -14.36 -12.59
C VAL A 211 -11.68 -13.60 -11.41
N ARG A 212 -10.85 -13.30 -10.42
CA ARG A 212 -11.21 -12.50 -9.25
C ARG A 212 -10.51 -11.15 -9.32
N CYS A 213 -11.27 -10.08 -9.16
CA CYS A 213 -10.73 -8.74 -9.01
C CYS A 213 -10.72 -8.35 -7.54
N ALA A 214 -9.55 -7.94 -7.05
CA ALA A 214 -9.35 -7.44 -5.70
C ALA A 214 -8.79 -6.02 -5.73
N ASP A 215 -9.12 -5.24 -4.69
CA ASP A 215 -8.46 -3.95 -4.49
C ASP A 215 -7.01 -4.14 -4.06
N THR A 216 -6.26 -3.04 -4.00
CA THR A 216 -4.87 -3.08 -3.55
C THR A 216 -4.69 -3.69 -2.17
N LEU A 217 -5.69 -3.58 -1.27
CA LEU A 217 -5.65 -4.16 0.08
C LEU A 217 -5.91 -5.69 0.08
N GLY A 218 -6.24 -6.27 -1.07
CA GLY A 218 -6.59 -7.67 -1.22
C GLY A 218 -8.04 -7.98 -0.87
N ARG A 219 -8.89 -6.96 -0.71
CA ARG A 219 -10.33 -7.15 -0.49
C ARG A 219 -10.98 -7.53 -1.81
N GLU A 220 -11.82 -8.55 -1.78
CA GLU A 220 -12.54 -9.01 -2.96
C GLU A 220 -13.58 -7.98 -3.40
N LEU A 221 -13.49 -7.57 -4.67
CA LEU A 221 -14.45 -6.66 -5.28
C LEU A 221 -15.47 -7.42 -6.11
N TRP A 222 -14.98 -8.22 -7.07
CA TRP A 222 -15.81 -8.95 -8.04
C TRP A 222 -15.18 -10.31 -8.38
N VAL A 223 -16.03 -11.28 -8.69
CA VAL A 223 -15.62 -12.61 -9.17
C VAL A 223 -16.40 -12.94 -10.44
N PHE A 224 -15.67 -13.36 -11.47
CA PHE A 224 -16.19 -13.71 -12.78
C PHE A 224 -15.87 -15.19 -13.06
N PRO A 225 -16.85 -16.09 -13.00
CA PRO A 225 -16.61 -17.51 -13.27
C PRO A 225 -16.43 -17.76 -14.78
N GLY A 226 -15.58 -18.72 -15.12
CA GLY A 226 -15.54 -19.35 -16.44
C GLY A 226 -16.82 -20.11 -16.73
N ARG A 227 -17.19 -20.19 -18.00
CA ARG A 227 -18.33 -20.99 -18.45
C ARG A 227 -18.01 -22.47 -18.44
#